data_AF-A0A3D1H5A0-F1
#
_entry.id   AF-A0A3D1H5A0-F1
#
_cell.length_a   1.000
_cell.length_b   1.000
_cell.length_c   1.000
_cell.angle_alpha   90.00
_cell.angle_beta   90.00
_cell.angle_gamma   90.00
#
_symmetry.space_group_name_H-M   'P 1'
#
loop_
_entity.id
_entity.type
_entity.pdbx_description
1 polymer ?
#
loop_
_entity_poly.entity_id
_entity_poly.type
_entity_poly.pdbx_seq_one_letter_code
_entity_poly.pdbx_strand_id
1 'polypeptide(L)'
;MGMIYGSNNYTADGRRKKKSSTKRARSVIKRVSSNAPEPYRRQTSEYRSAPDTTGVAPRLHTMYYTGTLVKGIGTMHKSNAVPVINEEEMKDLARMRR
;
A
#
# COMPACT_ATOMS: atom_id res chain seq x y z
N MET A 1 -22.83 62.09 -25.10
CA MET A 1 -22.27 60.90 -24.42
C MET A 1 -22.87 60.80 -23.03
N GLY A 2 -23.70 59.78 -22.79
CA GLY A 2 -24.53 59.68 -21.59
C GLY A 2 -23.73 59.28 -20.34
N MET A 3 -23.82 60.09 -19.29
CA MET A 3 -23.33 59.75 -17.96
C MET A 3 -24.27 58.71 -17.34
N ILE A 4 -23.77 57.49 -17.07
CA ILE A 4 -24.55 56.46 -16.37
C ILE A 4 -24.44 56.74 -14.87
N TYR A 5 -25.38 57.53 -14.36
CA TYR A 5 -25.54 57.80 -12.93
C TYR A 5 -25.84 56.49 -12.18
N GLY A 6 -25.07 56.22 -11.12
CA GLY A 6 -25.21 55.02 -10.28
C GLY A 6 -24.14 53.94 -10.46
N SER A 7 -23.17 54.12 -11.36
CA SER A 7 -22.09 53.16 -11.54
C SER A 7 -20.91 53.40 -10.57
N ASN A 8 -20.64 52.43 -9.68
CA ASN A 8 -19.55 52.49 -8.69
C ASN A 8 -18.13 52.56 -9.31
N ASN A 9 -18.03 52.33 -10.62
CA ASN A 9 -16.77 52.29 -11.36
C ASN A 9 -16.29 53.66 -11.89
N TYR A 10 -17.12 54.70 -11.81
CA TYR A 10 -16.82 56.04 -12.31
C TYR A 10 -16.94 57.09 -11.18
N THR A 11 -16.17 58.18 -11.27
CA THR A 11 -16.27 59.35 -10.37
C THR A 11 -17.42 60.26 -10.80
N ALA A 12 -17.83 61.19 -9.94
CA ALA A 12 -18.93 62.12 -10.25
C ALA A 12 -18.68 62.93 -11.54
N ASP A 13 -17.43 63.31 -11.82
CA ASP A 13 -17.02 63.98 -13.07
C ASP A 13 -16.86 63.03 -14.28
N GLY A 14 -17.32 61.77 -14.18
CA GLY A 14 -17.31 60.81 -15.30
C GLY A 14 -15.97 60.12 -15.56
N ARG A 15 -14.93 60.37 -14.77
CA ARG A 15 -13.63 59.67 -14.91
C ARG A 15 -13.69 58.26 -14.33
N ARG A 16 -13.17 57.26 -15.05
CA ARG A 16 -13.13 55.87 -14.56
C ARG A 16 -12.18 55.72 -13.37
N LYS A 17 -12.68 55.16 -12.25
CA LYS A 17 -11.89 54.92 -11.03
C LYS A 17 -10.83 53.84 -11.29
N LYS A 18 -9.57 54.10 -10.92
CA LYS A 18 -8.50 53.10 -10.95
C LYS A 18 -8.71 52.11 -9.79
N LYS A 19 -8.77 50.81 -10.09
CA LYS A 19 -8.89 49.76 -9.06
C LYS A 19 -7.56 49.64 -8.33
N SER A 20 -7.51 49.89 -7.03
CA SER A 20 -6.31 49.59 -6.23
C SER A 20 -6.14 48.07 -6.13
N SER A 21 -4.97 47.56 -6.50
CA SER A 21 -4.66 46.11 -6.54
C SER A 21 -4.44 45.48 -5.16
N THR A 22 -4.49 46.25 -4.08
CA THR A 22 -4.08 45.80 -2.76
C THR A 22 -5.18 44.97 -2.09
N LYS A 23 -5.31 43.70 -2.47
CA LYS A 23 -6.00 42.71 -1.64
C LYS A 23 -5.20 42.55 -0.35
N ARG A 24 -5.69 43.09 0.76
CA ARG A 24 -5.08 42.85 2.08
C ARG A 24 -5.26 41.37 2.43
N ALA A 25 -4.16 40.65 2.59
CA ALA A 25 -4.19 39.27 3.05
C ALA A 25 -4.72 39.23 4.50
N ARG A 26 -5.67 38.32 4.78
CA ARG A 26 -6.17 38.10 6.15
C ARG A 26 -5.05 37.45 6.97
N SER A 27 -4.77 37.97 8.16
CA SER A 27 -3.77 37.37 9.06
C SER A 27 -4.23 35.98 9.49
N VAL A 28 -3.37 34.98 9.31
CA VAL A 28 -3.63 33.61 9.78
C VAL A 28 -3.56 33.61 11.30
N ILE A 29 -4.70 33.37 11.95
CA ILE A 29 -4.75 33.21 13.41
C ILE A 29 -4.05 31.89 13.76
N LYS A 30 -2.87 31.96 14.38
CA LYS A 30 -2.21 30.78 14.95
C LYS A 30 -3.06 30.26 16.10
N ARG A 31 -3.46 28.99 16.05
CA ARG A 31 -4.15 28.34 17.18
C ARG A 31 -3.22 28.35 18.39
N VAL A 32 -3.73 28.83 19.52
CA VAL A 32 -3.06 28.72 20.82
C VAL A 32 -3.30 27.31 21.34
N SER A 33 -2.24 26.56 21.65
CA SER A 33 -2.36 25.26 22.30
C SER A 33 -2.87 25.45 23.73
N SER A 34 -3.80 24.62 24.18
CA SER A 34 -4.28 24.63 25.56
C SER A 34 -3.15 24.24 26.51
N ASN A 35 -2.88 25.05 27.54
CA ASN A 35 -1.97 24.74 28.66
C ASN A 35 -2.55 23.70 29.64
N ALA A 36 -3.42 22.80 29.16
CA ALA A 36 -3.99 21.77 30.01
C ALA A 36 -2.90 20.75 30.37
N PRO A 37 -2.73 20.38 31.65
CA PRO A 37 -1.80 19.33 32.02
C PRO A 37 -2.24 18.01 31.38
N GLU A 38 -1.30 17.29 30.78
CA GLU A 38 -1.60 15.97 30.22
C GLU A 38 -2.06 15.02 31.33
N PRO A 39 -3.09 14.19 31.08
CA PRO A 39 -3.57 13.25 32.07
C PRO A 39 -2.47 12.24 32.43
N TYR A 40 -2.32 11.97 33.74
CA TYR A 40 -1.34 11.02 34.24
C TYR A 40 -1.54 9.64 33.62
N ARG A 41 -0.57 9.20 32.80
CA ARG A 41 -0.50 7.85 32.26
C ARG A 41 0.62 7.10 32.95
N ARG A 42 0.31 5.88 33.41
CA ARG A 42 1.34 4.94 33.88
C ARG A 42 2.30 4.66 32.74
N GLN A 43 3.59 4.95 32.94
CA GLN A 43 4.63 4.62 31.98
C GLN A 43 4.78 3.09 31.92
N THR A 44 4.49 2.50 30.76
CA THR A 44 4.75 1.08 30.49
C THR A 44 6.04 1.02 29.69
N SER A 45 7.05 0.30 30.19
CA SER A 45 8.30 0.09 29.46
C SER A 45 8.03 -0.75 28.20
N GLU A 46 8.33 -0.20 27.03
CA GLU A 46 8.27 -0.95 25.77
C GLU A 46 9.62 -1.68 25.57
N TYR A 47 9.61 -3.01 25.72
CA TYR A 47 10.78 -3.84 25.41
C TYR A 47 10.78 -4.15 23.92
N ARG A 48 11.78 -3.64 23.19
CA ARG A 48 11.93 -3.90 21.76
C ARG A 48 12.40 -5.35 21.55
N SER A 49 11.74 -6.07 20.65
CA SER A 49 12.23 -7.36 20.14
C SER A 49 13.55 -7.19 19.37
N ALA A 50 14.30 -8.28 19.22
CA ALA A 50 15.50 -8.30 18.39
C ALA A 50 15.19 -7.79 16.98
N PRO A 51 15.98 -6.84 16.43
CA PRO A 51 15.75 -6.32 15.09
C PRO A 51 16.24 -7.33 14.04
N ASP A 52 15.36 -8.23 13.61
CA ASP A 52 15.63 -9.16 12.51
C ASP A 52 15.74 -8.39 11.19
N THR A 53 16.93 -7.85 10.92
CA THR A 53 17.14 -6.87 9.85
C THR A 53 17.52 -7.52 8.52
N THR A 54 17.99 -8.78 8.51
CA THR A 54 18.27 -9.54 7.28
C THR A 54 18.57 -11.01 7.59
N GLY A 55 17.87 -11.96 6.93
CA GLY A 55 18.37 -13.32 6.71
C GLY A 55 18.48 -14.26 7.92
N VAL A 56 17.53 -14.23 8.85
CA VAL A 56 17.52 -15.08 10.07
C VAL A 56 17.60 -16.59 9.76
N ALA A 57 17.07 -17.01 8.61
CA ALA A 57 17.16 -18.40 8.17
C ALA A 57 17.45 -18.47 6.66
N PRO A 58 18.44 -19.26 6.20
CA PRO A 58 18.62 -19.54 4.79
C PRO A 58 17.40 -20.27 4.24
N ARG A 59 17.03 -19.97 2.98
CA ARG A 59 15.94 -20.68 2.31
C ARG A 59 16.27 -22.17 2.23
N LEU A 60 15.39 -23.03 2.73
CA LEU A 60 15.53 -24.47 2.62
C LEU A 60 15.60 -24.86 1.13
N HIS A 61 16.57 -25.70 0.78
CA HIS A 61 16.69 -26.23 -0.58
C HIS A 61 15.49 -27.12 -0.92
N THR A 62 15.14 -27.19 -2.21
CA THR A 62 14.08 -28.10 -2.66
C THR A 62 14.53 -29.54 -2.45
N MET A 63 13.76 -30.33 -1.71
CA MET A 63 14.06 -31.75 -1.52
C MET A 63 13.81 -32.51 -2.83
N TYR A 64 14.85 -33.14 -3.36
CA TYR A 64 14.79 -34.03 -4.51
C TYR A 64 15.01 -35.47 -4.05
N TYR A 65 14.33 -36.41 -4.70
CA TYR A 65 14.61 -37.82 -4.52
C TYR A 65 15.98 -38.14 -5.14
N THR A 66 16.89 -38.69 -4.34
CA THR A 66 18.28 -39.01 -4.77
C THR A 66 18.46 -40.45 -5.21
N GLY A 67 17.42 -41.29 -5.09
CA GLY A 67 17.47 -42.70 -5.50
C GLY A 67 17.24 -42.88 -7.01
N THR A 68 17.69 -44.01 -7.54
CA THR A 68 17.49 -44.42 -8.95
C THR A 68 16.23 -45.26 -9.17
N LEU A 69 15.58 -45.69 -8.10
CA LEU A 69 14.45 -46.62 -8.16
C LEU A 69 13.18 -45.99 -8.75
N VAL A 70 12.90 -44.74 -8.41
CA VAL A 70 11.71 -44.05 -8.89
C VAL A 70 12.08 -43.32 -10.18
N LYS A 71 11.49 -43.74 -11.30
CA LYS A 71 11.68 -43.07 -12.60
C LYS A 71 10.82 -41.83 -12.75
N GLY A 72 9.67 -41.78 -12.08
CA GLY A 72 8.78 -40.63 -12.13
C GLY A 72 7.66 -40.69 -11.09
N ILE A 73 6.89 -39.61 -11.00
CA ILE A 73 5.72 -39.51 -10.11
C ILE A 73 4.48 -39.33 -10.99
N GLY A 74 3.56 -40.27 -10.90
CA GLY A 74 2.25 -40.22 -11.53
C GLY A 74 1.16 -39.77 -10.55
N THR A 75 -0.03 -39.50 -11.07
CA THR A 75 -1.22 -39.23 -10.23
C THR A 75 -2.35 -40.18 -10.63
N MET A 76 -2.92 -40.91 -9.67
CA MET A 76 -4.16 -41.67 -9.91
C MET A 76 -5.40 -40.77 -9.78
N HIS A 77 -5.34 -39.80 -8.85
CA HIS A 77 -6.33 -38.74 -8.67
C HIS A 77 -5.63 -37.43 -8.27
N LYS A 78 -6.36 -36.30 -8.26
CA LYS A 78 -5.79 -34.95 -8.14
C LYS A 78 -4.78 -34.76 -7.00
N SER A 79 -5.00 -35.42 -5.86
CA SER A 79 -4.15 -35.28 -4.67
C SER A 79 -3.16 -36.44 -4.40
N ASN A 80 -3.04 -37.42 -5.31
CA ASN A 80 -2.13 -38.56 -5.11
C ASN A 80 -0.81 -38.40 -5.85
N ALA A 81 0.30 -38.62 -5.15
CA ALA A 81 1.62 -38.80 -5.73
C ALA A 81 1.99 -40.29 -5.68
N VAL A 82 1.91 -40.97 -6.82
CA VAL A 82 2.21 -42.40 -6.95
C VAL A 82 3.58 -42.55 -7.60
N PRO A 83 4.58 -43.12 -6.92
CA PRO A 83 5.89 -43.36 -7.52
C PRO A 83 5.78 -44.45 -8.59
N VAL A 84 6.41 -44.21 -9.74
CA VAL A 84 6.44 -45.16 -10.84
C VAL A 84 7.86 -45.67 -11.03
N ILE A 85 8.01 -47.00 -11.02
CA ILE A 85 9.31 -47.68 -11.02
C ILE A 85 9.66 -48.10 -12.44
N ASN A 86 8.68 -48.59 -13.21
CA ASN A 86 8.88 -49.20 -14.52
C ASN A 86 7.99 -48.57 -15.61
N GLU A 87 8.32 -48.84 -16.88
CA GLU A 87 7.59 -48.28 -18.03
C GLU A 87 6.19 -48.85 -18.22
N GLU A 88 5.96 -50.10 -17.81
CA GLU A 88 4.65 -50.73 -17.88
C GLU A 88 3.66 -50.03 -16.95
N GLU A 89 4.05 -49.78 -15.71
CA GLU A 89 3.27 -49.02 -14.73
C GLU A 89 2.94 -47.61 -15.23
N MET A 90 3.88 -46.95 -15.93
CA MET A 90 3.60 -45.64 -16.55
C MET A 90 2.49 -45.74 -17.60
N LYS A 91 2.57 -46.76 -18.46
CA LYS A 91 1.57 -46.98 -19.52
C LYS A 91 0.21 -47.32 -18.93
N ASP A 92 0.17 -48.12 -17.87
CA ASP A 92 -1.09 -48.51 -17.23
C ASP A 92 -1.72 -47.33 -16.49
N LEU A 93 -0.92 -46.51 -15.80
CA LEU A 93 -1.37 -45.23 -15.22
C LEU A 93 -1.95 -44.28 -16.26
N ALA A 94 -1.36 -44.23 -17.46
CA ALA A 94 -1.84 -43.39 -18.55
C ALA A 94 -3.14 -43.93 -19.19
N ARG A 95 -3.35 -45.25 -19.19
CA ARG A 95 -4.55 -45.89 -19.76
C ARG A 95 -5.75 -45.87 -18.84
N MET A 96 -5.55 -45.71 -17.53
CA MET A 96 -6.66 -45.59 -16.58
C MET A 96 -7.57 -44.42 -16.99
N ARG A 97 -8.88 -44.67 -17.10
CA ARG A 97 -9.86 -43.60 -17.34
C ARG A 97 -9.94 -42.73 -16.09
N ARG A 98 -9.76 -41.42 -16.27
CA ARG A 98 -9.92 -40.40 -15.22
C ARG A 98 -11.33 -39.83 -15.19
#